data_AF-A0A7S4FIG3-F1
#
_entry.id   AF-A0A7S4FIG3-F1
#
_cell.length_a   1.000
_cell.length_b   1.000
_cell.length_c   1.000
_cell.angle_alpha   90.00
_cell.angle_beta   90.00
_cell.angle_gamma   90.00
#
_symmetry.space_group_name_H-M   'P 1'
#
loop_
_entity.id
_entity.type
_entity.pdbx_description
1 polymer ?
#
loop_
_entity_poly.entity_id
_entity_poly.type
_entity_poly.pdbx_seq_one_letter_code
_entity_poly.pdbx_strand_id
1 'polypeptide(L)'
;DEDYTGSITLVTSWADIQQRVGPERVRRLFKKRSQGKVSMVIGPDADGQGLELAVRLYNPVMRTPKSRYEWVNADTNRLLTVETKYLCSDTGAELLEDEIDYYHMYGGERVYFDKEEIRQIKTQFGDPGLKLLGFKDQSRLKPYHHVKHSSFLYPDDESIQGSSKLFWALHETMRAQKKIAIAVLVARQQAAPAFVALEPQEELVEEGAQIRPPGFVVVTLPYADDIRDIELPSAAADPEAVKAAVPKAKKLISRLTVDFDCDQFEDPVLQRH
;
A
#
# COMPACT_ATOMS: atom_id res chain seq x y z
N ASP A 1 34.50 -27.25 -1.87
CA ASP A 1 35.38 -26.27 -2.52
C ASP A 1 35.14 -26.22 -4.01
N GLU A 2 34.09 -25.52 -4.40
CA GLU A 2 33.95 -24.98 -5.76
C GLU A 2 33.54 -23.51 -5.55
N ASP A 3 34.53 -22.64 -5.67
CA ASP A 3 34.40 -21.20 -5.54
C ASP A 3 33.49 -20.65 -6.64
N TYR A 4 32.24 -20.36 -6.26
CA TYR A 4 31.37 -19.51 -7.06
C TYR A 4 31.94 -18.09 -7.09
N THR A 5 32.77 -17.82 -8.08
CA THR A 5 33.30 -16.48 -8.43
C THR A 5 32.30 -15.69 -9.27
N GLY A 6 31.00 -15.84 -8.99
CA GLY A 6 30.00 -14.96 -9.54
C GLY A 6 30.19 -13.58 -8.93
N SER A 7 30.72 -12.63 -9.71
CA SER A 7 30.68 -11.22 -9.34
C SER A 7 29.25 -10.87 -8.94
N ILE A 8 29.03 -10.48 -7.68
CA ILE A 8 27.77 -9.89 -7.25
C ILE A 8 27.69 -8.55 -7.98
N THR A 9 27.10 -8.57 -9.17
CA THR A 9 26.76 -7.34 -9.88
C THR A 9 25.55 -6.80 -9.16
N LEU A 10 25.82 -5.90 -8.20
CA LEU A 10 24.78 -5.09 -7.59
C LEU A 10 24.11 -4.33 -8.74
N VAL A 11 22.85 -4.67 -8.98
CA VAL A 11 22.00 -3.92 -9.88
C VAL A 11 21.67 -2.61 -9.15
N THR A 12 22.34 -1.55 -9.55
CA THR A 12 22.38 -0.25 -8.86
C THR A 12 21.23 0.68 -9.27
N SER A 13 20.64 0.50 -10.45
CA SER A 13 19.58 1.38 -10.95
C SER A 13 18.55 0.64 -11.81
N TRP A 14 17.36 1.23 -11.96
CA TRP A 14 16.31 0.73 -12.86
C TRP A 14 16.73 0.88 -14.34
N ALA A 15 17.44 1.97 -14.66
CA ALA A 15 18.03 2.21 -15.97
C ALA A 15 19.04 1.12 -16.39
N ASP A 16 19.89 0.65 -15.47
CA ASP A 16 20.85 -0.44 -15.75
C ASP A 16 20.15 -1.75 -16.13
N ILE A 17 19.00 -2.05 -15.52
CA ILE A 17 18.23 -3.26 -15.85
C ILE A 17 17.55 -3.10 -17.21
N GLN A 18 16.90 -1.96 -17.45
CA GLN A 18 16.22 -1.68 -18.72
C GLN A 18 17.19 -1.70 -19.90
N GLN A 19 18.39 -1.14 -19.74
CA GLN A 19 19.41 -1.09 -20.80
C GLN A 19 20.04 -2.46 -21.08
N ARG A 20 20.21 -3.32 -20.07
CA ARG A 20 20.80 -4.66 -20.23
C ARG A 20 19.85 -5.71 -20.77
N VAL A 21 18.56 -5.57 -20.46
CA VAL A 21 17.60 -6.66 -20.63
C VAL A 21 16.47 -6.28 -21.60
N GLY A 22 16.22 -4.98 -21.81
CA GLY A 22 15.09 -4.46 -22.59
C GLY A 22 13.78 -4.46 -21.79
N PRO A 23 12.88 -3.48 -21.99
CA PRO A 23 11.72 -3.24 -21.13
C PRO A 23 10.78 -4.45 -20.99
N GLU A 24 10.58 -5.20 -22.07
CA GLU A 24 9.75 -6.41 -22.07
C GLU A 24 10.31 -7.55 -21.21
N ARG A 25 11.65 -7.72 -21.20
CA ARG A 25 12.29 -8.82 -20.46
C ARG A 25 12.52 -8.44 -19.00
N VAL A 26 12.68 -7.16 -18.65
CA VAL A 26 12.75 -6.70 -17.26
C VAL A 26 11.49 -7.07 -16.47
N ARG A 27 10.32 -6.88 -17.07
CA ARG A 27 9.05 -7.24 -16.44
C ARG A 27 8.88 -8.76 -16.28
N ARG A 28 9.59 -9.58 -17.08
CA ARG A 28 9.63 -11.06 -16.94
C ARG A 28 10.61 -11.55 -15.87
N LEU A 29 11.57 -10.72 -15.44
CA LEU A 29 12.54 -11.10 -14.39
C LEU A 29 11.87 -11.24 -13.02
N PHE A 30 10.87 -10.40 -12.72
CA PHE A 30 10.23 -10.36 -11.41
C PHE A 30 8.96 -11.19 -11.40
N LYS A 31 8.94 -12.23 -10.57
CA LYS A 31 7.71 -12.99 -10.30
C LYS A 31 6.76 -12.15 -9.45
N LYS A 32 5.46 -12.23 -9.75
CA LYS A 32 4.41 -11.59 -8.96
C LYS A 32 4.49 -12.07 -7.51
N ARG A 33 4.56 -11.13 -6.56
CA ARG A 33 4.54 -11.41 -5.12
C ARG A 33 3.32 -10.74 -4.51
N SER A 34 2.40 -11.54 -3.99
CA SER A 34 1.25 -11.03 -3.24
C SER A 34 1.69 -10.57 -1.84
N GLN A 35 1.08 -9.50 -1.36
CA GLN A 35 1.21 -9.04 0.03
C GLN A 35 0.46 -9.98 0.98
N GLY A 36 -0.69 -10.50 0.53
CA GLY A 36 -1.51 -11.42 1.29
C GLY A 36 -2.68 -11.95 0.47
N LYS A 37 -3.25 -13.07 0.94
CA LYS A 37 -4.53 -13.60 0.47
C LYS A 37 -5.62 -13.09 1.40
N VAL A 38 -6.70 -12.59 0.82
CA VAL A 38 -7.83 -12.00 1.57
C VAL A 38 -9.10 -12.59 1.01
N SER A 39 -10.02 -12.96 1.90
CA SER A 39 -11.39 -13.31 1.52
C SER A 39 -12.21 -12.04 1.36
N MET A 40 -12.85 -11.87 0.20
CA MET A 40 -13.79 -10.79 -0.06
C MET A 40 -15.22 -11.32 0.06
N VAL A 41 -16.01 -10.68 0.92
CA VAL A 41 -17.40 -11.06 1.19
C VAL A 41 -18.33 -10.01 0.60
N ILE A 42 -19.22 -10.45 -0.29
CA ILE A 42 -20.26 -9.63 -0.92
C ILE A 42 -21.58 -9.89 -0.19
N GLY A 43 -21.97 -8.93 0.65
CA GLY A 43 -23.20 -8.98 1.45
C GLY A 43 -23.23 -10.11 2.49
N PRO A 44 -24.23 -10.10 3.37
CA PRO A 44 -25.10 -11.25 3.57
C PRO A 44 -26.34 -11.08 2.68
N ASP A 45 -26.74 -12.11 1.95
CA ASP A 45 -28.09 -12.14 1.36
C ASP A 45 -29.15 -12.03 2.47
N ALA A 46 -30.41 -11.76 2.07
CA ALA A 46 -31.55 -11.79 2.98
C ALA A 46 -31.68 -13.14 3.76
N ASP A 47 -31.08 -14.21 3.23
CA ASP A 47 -31.01 -15.55 3.83
C ASP A 47 -29.73 -15.80 4.67
N GLY A 48 -28.92 -14.77 4.92
CA GLY A 48 -27.71 -14.86 5.75
C GLY A 48 -26.51 -15.54 5.09
N GLN A 49 -26.61 -15.92 3.81
CA GLN A 49 -25.50 -16.47 3.04
C GLN A 49 -24.77 -15.33 2.33
N GLY A 50 -23.53 -15.04 2.73
CA GLY A 50 -22.66 -14.09 2.03
C GLY A 50 -21.93 -14.79 0.89
N LEU A 51 -21.81 -14.12 -0.26
CA LEU A 51 -21.02 -14.66 -1.36
C LEU A 51 -19.54 -14.37 -1.08
N GLU A 52 -18.75 -15.42 -0.92
CA GLU A 52 -17.33 -15.34 -0.61
C GLU A 52 -16.49 -15.56 -1.88
N LEU A 53 -15.50 -14.70 -2.09
CA LEU A 53 -14.54 -14.82 -3.20
C LEU A 53 -13.12 -14.62 -2.69
N ALA A 54 -12.19 -15.41 -3.21
CA ALA A 54 -10.79 -15.29 -2.82
C ALA A 54 -10.07 -14.29 -3.72
N VAL A 55 -9.35 -13.36 -3.10
CA VAL A 55 -8.55 -12.34 -3.77
C VAL A 55 -7.16 -12.23 -3.18
N ARG A 56 -6.21 -11.84 -4.02
CA ARG A 56 -4.84 -11.53 -3.65
C ARG A 56 -4.64 -10.02 -3.69
N LEU A 57 -4.02 -9.50 -2.65
CA LEU A 57 -3.61 -8.12 -2.56
C LEU A 57 -2.16 -7.99 -3.04
N TYR A 58 -1.89 -7.01 -3.89
CA TYR A 58 -0.57 -6.67 -4.41
C TYR A 58 -0.31 -5.18 -4.17
N ASN A 59 0.94 -4.79 -4.02
CA ASN A 59 1.33 -3.38 -3.99
C ASN A 59 2.18 -3.09 -5.23
N PRO A 60 1.60 -2.49 -6.29
CA PRO A 60 2.33 -2.23 -7.52
C PRO A 60 3.40 -1.14 -7.33
N VAL A 61 3.16 -0.21 -6.40
CA VAL A 61 4.07 0.88 -6.06
C VAL A 61 4.40 0.81 -4.58
N MET A 62 5.69 0.77 -4.27
CA MET A 62 6.22 0.80 -2.91
C MET A 62 7.43 1.72 -2.87
N ARG A 63 7.59 2.44 -1.75
CA ARG A 63 8.80 3.21 -1.51
C ARG A 63 9.98 2.25 -1.33
N THR A 64 11.05 2.48 -2.07
CA THR A 64 12.34 1.79 -1.85
C THR A 64 13.11 2.50 -0.73
N PRO A 65 13.27 1.89 0.45
CA PRO A 65 14.12 2.46 1.49
C PRO A 65 15.60 2.23 1.15
N LYS A 66 16.48 3.10 1.65
CA LYS A 66 17.92 2.83 1.69
C LYS A 66 18.18 1.52 2.44
N SER A 67 19.14 0.73 1.94
CA SER A 67 19.50 -0.53 2.60
C SER A 67 19.92 -0.27 4.05
N ARG A 68 19.51 -1.17 4.94
CA ARG A 68 19.91 -1.09 6.34
C ARG A 68 21.38 -1.47 6.45
N TYR A 69 22.08 -0.85 7.39
CA TYR A 69 23.43 -1.28 7.71
C TYR A 69 23.39 -2.67 8.34
N GLU A 70 24.43 -3.46 8.12
CA GLU A 70 24.59 -4.79 8.70
C GLU A 70 25.79 -4.76 9.66
N TRP A 71 25.62 -5.39 10.83
CA TRP A 71 26.69 -5.49 11.80
C TRP A 71 27.68 -6.56 11.37
N VAL A 72 28.96 -6.19 11.26
CA VAL A 72 30.04 -7.10 10.86
C VAL A 72 31.14 -7.12 11.91
N ASN A 73 31.76 -8.28 12.07
CA ASN A 73 32.96 -8.44 12.89
C ASN A 73 34.14 -7.71 12.22
N ALA A 74 34.85 -6.86 12.97
CA ALA A 74 35.91 -6.00 12.43
C ALA A 74 37.11 -6.76 11.82
N ASP A 75 37.46 -7.92 12.37
CA ASP A 75 38.63 -8.68 11.92
C ASP A 75 38.29 -9.65 10.79
N THR A 76 37.11 -10.25 10.83
CA THR A 76 36.71 -11.35 9.94
C THR A 76 35.70 -10.95 8.86
N ASN A 77 35.12 -9.75 8.94
CA ASN A 77 34.04 -9.25 8.07
C ASN A 77 32.82 -10.19 7.99
N ARG A 78 32.64 -11.08 8.96
CA ARG A 78 31.47 -11.96 9.04
C ARG A 78 30.30 -11.22 9.69
N LEU A 79 29.09 -11.52 9.21
CA LEU A 79 27.85 -10.96 9.75
C LEU A 79 27.65 -11.40 11.20
N LEU A 80 27.27 -10.43 12.04
CA LEU A 80 26.92 -10.66 13.43
C LEU A 80 25.43 -10.92 13.58
N THR A 81 25.09 -11.90 14.41
CA THR A 81 23.72 -12.17 14.85
C THR A 81 23.39 -11.30 16.05
N VAL A 82 22.34 -10.49 15.96
CA VAL A 82 21.89 -9.63 17.06
C VAL A 82 20.78 -10.35 17.83
N GLU A 83 21.01 -10.60 19.12
CA GLU A 83 20.01 -11.10 20.06
C GLU A 83 19.67 -10.01 21.07
N THR A 84 18.38 -9.86 21.41
CA THR A 84 17.92 -8.87 22.39
C THR A 84 17.20 -9.60 23.52
N LYS A 85 17.65 -9.37 24.76
CA LYS A 85 17.07 -9.94 25.98
C LYS A 85 16.71 -8.82 26.95
N TYR A 86 15.59 -8.98 27.66
CA TYR A 86 15.18 -8.05 28.69
C TYR A 86 15.70 -8.54 30.04
N LEU A 87 16.30 -7.64 30.82
CA LEU A 87 16.86 -7.94 32.14
C LEU A 87 16.19 -7.05 33.18
N CYS A 88 15.87 -7.61 34.34
CA CYS A 88 15.42 -6.83 35.49
C CYS A 88 16.56 -5.94 36.00
N SER A 89 16.30 -4.66 36.26
CA SER A 89 17.32 -3.72 36.75
C SER A 89 17.90 -4.11 38.11
N ASP A 90 17.09 -4.72 38.96
CA ASP A 90 17.44 -4.94 40.36
C ASP A 90 18.07 -6.32 40.59
N THR A 91 17.57 -7.35 39.90
CA THR A 91 18.02 -8.73 40.06
C THR A 91 18.99 -9.19 38.97
N GLY A 92 19.04 -8.50 37.83
CA GLY A 92 19.79 -8.94 36.65
C GLY A 92 19.27 -10.23 36.00
N ALA A 93 18.11 -10.74 36.45
CA ALA A 93 17.48 -11.91 35.87
C ALA A 93 16.85 -11.60 34.50
N GLU A 94 16.88 -12.57 33.60
CA GLU A 94 16.21 -12.50 32.30
C GLU A 94 14.69 -12.53 32.49
N LEU A 95 14.01 -11.52 31.95
CA LEU A 95 12.57 -11.39 32.00
C LEU A 95 11.93 -12.12 30.82
N LEU A 96 10.92 -12.93 31.11
CA LEU A 96 10.10 -13.57 30.10
C LEU A 96 9.03 -12.61 29.58
N GLU A 97 8.48 -12.89 28.39
CA GLU A 97 7.44 -12.02 27.80
C GLU A 97 6.16 -11.92 28.66
N ASP A 98 5.91 -12.92 29.51
CA ASP A 98 4.73 -12.97 30.40
C ASP A 98 4.97 -12.25 31.74
N GLU A 99 6.22 -11.85 32.03
CA GLU A 99 6.59 -11.06 33.22
C GLU A 99 6.61 -9.55 32.91
N ILE A 100 6.30 -9.17 31.66
CA ILE A 100 6.35 -7.79 31.18
C ILE A 100 4.93 -7.30 30.90
N ASP A 101 4.43 -6.46 31.80
CA ASP A 101 3.15 -5.78 31.61
C ASP A 101 3.31 -4.48 30.82
N TYR A 102 2.26 -4.13 30.09
CA TYR A 102 2.18 -2.87 29.38
C TYR A 102 1.40 -1.85 30.21
N TYR A 103 1.74 -0.58 30.10
CA TYR A 103 0.93 0.47 30.73
C TYR A 103 0.83 1.70 29.84
N HIS A 104 -0.28 2.41 29.97
CA HIS A 104 -0.46 3.76 29.43
C HIS A 104 -0.77 4.73 30.57
N MET A 105 -0.12 5.90 30.53
CA MET A 105 -0.38 6.96 31.49
C MET A 105 -1.54 7.84 31.02
N TYR A 106 -2.54 8.00 31.88
CA TYR A 106 -3.69 8.87 31.64
C TYR A 106 -3.97 9.71 32.88
N GLY A 107 -3.98 11.04 32.76
CA GLY A 107 -4.26 11.94 33.89
C GLY A 107 -3.26 11.86 35.06
N GLY A 108 -2.07 11.28 34.86
CA GLY A 108 -1.09 11.04 35.91
C GLY A 108 -1.19 9.67 36.58
N GLU A 109 -2.23 8.90 36.27
CA GLU A 109 -2.39 7.51 36.73
C GLU A 109 -1.88 6.53 35.67
N ARG A 110 -1.37 5.38 36.13
CA ARG A 110 -0.90 4.29 35.25
C ARG A 110 -2.01 3.26 35.11
N VAL A 111 -2.48 3.06 33.89
CA VAL A 111 -3.42 1.98 33.54
C VAL A 111 -2.60 0.85 32.94
N TYR A 112 -2.61 -0.30 33.61
CA TYR A 112 -1.91 -1.51 33.19
C TYR A 112 -2.78 -2.33 32.24
N PHE A 113 -2.13 -3.02 31.32
CA PHE A 113 -2.75 -3.91 30.34
C PHE A 113 -1.91 -5.17 30.17
N ASP A 114 -2.59 -6.30 30.15
CA ASP A 114 -1.97 -7.56 29.77
C ASP A 114 -1.77 -7.60 28.25
N LYS A 115 -0.85 -8.46 27.80
CA LYS A 115 -0.59 -8.68 26.38
C LYS A 115 -1.84 -9.19 25.65
N GLU A 116 -2.61 -10.05 26.28
CA GLU A 116 -3.88 -10.59 25.79
C GLU A 116 -4.93 -9.50 25.66
N GLU A 117 -5.02 -8.57 26.60
CA GLU A 117 -5.97 -7.45 26.55
C GLU A 117 -5.65 -6.52 25.39
N ILE A 118 -4.37 -6.18 25.18
CA ILE A 118 -3.93 -5.38 24.02
C ILE A 118 -4.27 -6.09 22.71
N ARG A 119 -4.09 -7.41 22.66
CA ARG A 119 -4.47 -8.22 21.49
C ARG A 119 -5.98 -8.17 21.28
N GLN A 120 -6.79 -8.36 22.33
CA GLN A 120 -8.25 -8.32 22.28
C GLN A 120 -8.78 -6.98 21.76
N ILE A 121 -8.24 -5.86 22.26
CA ILE A 121 -8.56 -4.50 21.81
C ILE A 121 -8.32 -4.37 20.29
N LYS A 122 -7.23 -4.94 19.78
CA LYS A 122 -6.91 -4.92 18.34
C LYS A 122 -7.72 -5.90 17.51
N THR A 123 -8.15 -7.04 18.07
CA THR A 123 -8.91 -8.07 17.35
C THR A 123 -10.42 -7.85 17.33
N GLN A 124 -10.94 -6.88 18.08
CA GLN A 124 -12.38 -6.59 18.16
C GLN A 124 -13.04 -6.33 16.79
N PHE A 125 -12.27 -5.92 15.79
CA PHE A 125 -12.75 -5.54 14.46
C PHE A 125 -12.99 -6.73 13.50
N GLY A 126 -12.75 -7.96 13.96
CA GLY A 126 -13.01 -9.20 13.22
C GLY A 126 -11.81 -9.72 12.43
N ASP A 127 -12.06 -10.80 11.69
CA ASP A 127 -11.01 -11.51 10.96
C ASP A 127 -10.52 -10.75 9.72
N PRO A 128 -9.28 -11.04 9.25
CA PRO A 128 -8.74 -10.47 8.03
C PRO A 128 -9.63 -10.77 6.82
N GLY A 129 -10.02 -9.72 6.11
CA GLY A 129 -11.05 -9.83 5.08
C GLY A 129 -11.35 -8.50 4.41
N LEU A 130 -12.03 -8.57 3.28
CA LEU A 130 -12.56 -7.43 2.54
C LEU A 130 -14.08 -7.52 2.51
N LYS A 131 -14.75 -6.75 3.35
CA LYS A 131 -16.22 -6.74 3.44
C LYS A 131 -16.79 -5.66 2.55
N LEU A 132 -17.52 -6.03 1.51
CA LEU A 132 -18.18 -5.06 0.63
C LEU A 132 -19.37 -4.42 1.36
N LEU A 133 -19.42 -3.09 1.38
CA LEU A 133 -20.53 -2.33 1.97
C LEU A 133 -21.55 -1.87 0.94
N GLY A 134 -21.10 -1.51 -0.26
CA GLY A 134 -21.98 -1.06 -1.33
C GLY A 134 -21.24 -0.33 -2.45
N PHE A 135 -21.99 0.34 -3.31
CA PHE A 135 -21.46 1.01 -4.50
C PHE A 135 -21.75 2.52 -4.48
N LYS A 136 -20.80 3.32 -4.97
CA LYS A 136 -20.93 4.77 -5.16
C LYS A 136 -20.50 5.15 -6.57
N ASP A 137 -20.86 6.35 -7.03
CA ASP A 137 -20.36 6.88 -8.31
C ASP A 137 -18.85 7.16 -8.24
N GLN A 138 -18.14 6.90 -9.33
CA GLN A 138 -16.70 7.17 -9.45
C GLN A 138 -16.37 8.65 -9.21
N SER A 139 -17.27 9.58 -9.56
CA SER A 139 -17.11 11.02 -9.33
C SER A 139 -17.03 11.43 -7.85
N ARG A 140 -17.43 10.55 -6.93
CA ARG A 140 -17.33 10.80 -5.48
C ARG A 140 -15.92 10.58 -4.95
N LEU A 141 -15.09 9.79 -5.65
CA LEU A 141 -13.69 9.62 -5.32
C LEU A 141 -12.90 10.83 -5.84
N LYS A 142 -12.28 11.55 -4.92
CA LYS A 142 -11.55 12.79 -5.21
C LYS A 142 -10.05 12.52 -5.08
N PRO A 143 -9.21 13.03 -6.00
CA PRO A 143 -7.76 12.81 -5.94
C PRO A 143 -7.09 13.26 -4.64
N TYR A 144 -7.64 14.29 -3.98
CA TYR A 144 -7.10 14.84 -2.73
C TYR A 144 -7.48 14.04 -1.47
N HIS A 145 -8.29 12.99 -1.58
CA HIS A 145 -8.55 12.06 -0.46
C HIS A 145 -7.50 10.94 -0.36
N HIS A 146 -6.32 11.12 -0.96
CA HIS A 146 -5.27 10.12 -0.94
C HIS A 146 -4.50 10.12 0.39
N VAL A 147 -4.57 9.02 1.14
CA VAL A 147 -3.92 8.86 2.46
C VAL A 147 -2.59 8.11 2.35
N LYS A 148 -2.58 6.99 1.64
CA LYS A 148 -1.42 6.10 1.46
C LYS A 148 -1.46 5.48 0.07
N HIS A 149 -0.34 4.87 -0.34
CA HIS A 149 -0.24 4.15 -1.60
C HIS A 149 -1.41 3.17 -1.80
N SER A 150 -1.95 3.14 -3.01
CA SER A 150 -3.02 2.23 -3.37
C SER A 150 -2.49 0.81 -3.53
N SER A 151 -3.28 -0.16 -3.06
CA SER A 151 -3.03 -1.57 -3.33
C SER A 151 -3.79 -1.99 -4.59
N PHE A 152 -3.53 -3.20 -5.07
CA PHE A 152 -4.16 -3.78 -6.24
C PHE A 152 -4.74 -5.15 -5.91
N LEU A 153 -5.98 -5.39 -6.32
CA LEU A 153 -6.73 -6.60 -6.05
C LEU A 153 -6.86 -7.44 -7.32
N TYR A 154 -6.58 -8.73 -7.21
CA TYR A 154 -6.71 -9.69 -8.31
C TYR A 154 -7.32 -11.01 -7.80
N PRO A 155 -8.16 -11.71 -8.57
CA PRO A 155 -8.82 -12.93 -8.10
C PRO A 155 -7.83 -14.08 -7.86
N ASP A 156 -8.21 -14.98 -6.96
CA ASP A 156 -7.47 -16.20 -6.62
C ASP A 156 -8.35 -17.45 -6.71
N ASP A 157 -8.40 -18.04 -7.91
CA ASP A 157 -9.14 -19.29 -8.15
C ASP A 157 -8.54 -20.53 -7.50
N GLU A 158 -7.28 -20.47 -7.04
CA GLU A 158 -6.66 -21.62 -6.34
C GLU A 158 -7.29 -21.83 -4.97
N SER A 159 -7.68 -20.74 -4.30
CA SER A 159 -8.24 -20.79 -2.95
C SER A 159 -9.75 -21.07 -2.97
N ILE A 160 -10.49 -20.41 -3.86
CA ILE A 160 -11.93 -20.63 -4.07
C ILE A 160 -12.22 -20.69 -5.56
N GLN A 161 -12.64 -21.84 -6.08
CA GLN A 161 -12.95 -22.02 -7.49
C GLN A 161 -14.13 -21.15 -7.93
N GLY A 162 -13.99 -20.44 -9.05
CA GLY A 162 -15.02 -19.57 -9.60
C GLY A 162 -14.92 -18.11 -9.15
N SER A 163 -13.96 -17.79 -8.28
CA SER A 163 -13.67 -16.42 -7.85
C SER A 163 -13.39 -15.48 -9.03
N SER A 164 -12.63 -15.93 -10.03
CA SER A 164 -12.32 -15.12 -11.23
C SER A 164 -13.58 -14.76 -12.00
N LYS A 165 -14.53 -15.69 -12.17
CA LYS A 165 -15.75 -15.42 -12.95
C LYS A 165 -16.59 -14.33 -12.29
N LEU A 166 -16.78 -14.45 -10.97
CA LEU A 166 -17.50 -13.45 -10.18
C LEU A 166 -16.77 -12.11 -10.17
N PHE A 167 -15.45 -12.14 -9.97
CA PHE A 167 -14.61 -10.94 -9.97
C PHE A 167 -14.71 -10.18 -11.30
N TRP A 168 -14.62 -10.89 -12.43
CA TRP A 168 -14.74 -10.28 -13.75
C TRP A 168 -16.15 -9.78 -14.05
N ALA A 169 -17.19 -10.51 -13.64
CA ALA A 169 -18.56 -10.03 -13.76
C ALA A 169 -18.78 -8.74 -12.97
N LEU A 170 -18.23 -8.67 -11.75
CA LEU A 170 -18.29 -7.46 -10.92
C LEU A 170 -17.49 -6.30 -11.54
N HIS A 171 -16.29 -6.58 -12.04
CA HIS A 171 -15.43 -5.58 -12.68
C HIS A 171 -16.10 -4.95 -13.91
N GLU A 172 -16.65 -5.78 -14.79
CA GLU A 172 -17.31 -5.34 -16.02
C GLU A 172 -18.57 -4.51 -15.73
N THR A 173 -19.37 -4.95 -14.76
CA THR A 173 -20.62 -4.25 -14.38
C THR A 173 -20.33 -2.91 -13.70
N MET A 174 -19.36 -2.86 -12.80
CA MET A 174 -18.92 -1.61 -12.16
C MET A 174 -18.38 -0.61 -13.19
N ARG A 175 -17.60 -1.11 -14.16
CA ARG A 175 -17.09 -0.32 -15.28
C ARG A 175 -18.21 0.27 -16.11
N ALA A 176 -19.14 -0.57 -16.58
CA ALA A 176 -20.26 -0.15 -17.43
C ALA A 176 -21.13 0.93 -16.74
N GLN A 177 -21.30 0.81 -15.42
CA GLN A 177 -22.09 1.74 -14.61
C GLN A 177 -21.28 2.92 -14.05
N LYS A 178 -19.95 2.99 -14.29
CA LYS A 178 -19.03 3.99 -13.71
C LYS A 178 -19.15 4.10 -12.19
N LYS A 179 -19.22 2.95 -11.53
CA LYS A 179 -19.35 2.82 -10.07
C LYS A 179 -18.03 2.35 -9.45
N ILE A 180 -17.81 2.77 -8.23
CA ILE A 180 -16.77 2.27 -7.32
C ILE A 180 -17.44 1.47 -6.20
N ALA A 181 -16.75 0.45 -5.70
CA ALA A 181 -17.21 -0.32 -4.55
C ALA A 181 -16.58 0.24 -3.27
N ILE A 182 -17.38 0.44 -2.23
CA ILE A 182 -16.90 0.82 -0.91
C ILE A 182 -16.85 -0.44 -0.06
N ALA A 183 -15.69 -0.71 0.54
CA ALA A 183 -15.47 -1.90 1.35
C ALA A 183 -14.68 -1.55 2.62
N VAL A 184 -14.72 -2.45 3.60
CA VAL A 184 -13.85 -2.43 4.79
C VAL A 184 -12.78 -3.48 4.59
N LEU A 185 -11.52 -3.06 4.60
CA LEU A 185 -10.37 -3.94 4.51
C LEU A 185 -9.72 -4.10 5.88
N VAL A 186 -9.61 -5.35 6.35
CA VAL A 186 -8.76 -5.77 7.46
C VAL A 186 -7.61 -6.57 6.86
N ALA A 187 -6.43 -5.94 6.73
CA ALA A 187 -5.33 -6.51 5.93
C ALA A 187 -4.62 -7.70 6.60
N ARG A 188 -4.59 -7.75 7.93
CA ARG A 188 -3.96 -8.82 8.72
C ARG A 188 -4.62 -8.91 10.10
N GLN A 189 -4.35 -9.99 10.82
CA GLN A 189 -4.83 -10.15 12.18
C GLN A 189 -4.28 -9.01 13.07
N GLN A 190 -5.11 -8.49 13.99
CA GLN A 190 -4.77 -7.36 14.87
C GLN A 190 -4.51 -6.02 14.14
N ALA A 191 -4.90 -5.88 12.87
CA ALA A 191 -4.89 -4.60 12.19
C ALA A 191 -6.24 -3.89 12.35
N ALA A 192 -6.19 -2.56 12.50
CA ALA A 192 -7.39 -1.75 12.45
C ALA A 192 -8.04 -1.82 11.05
N PRO A 193 -9.38 -1.84 10.97
CA PRO A 193 -10.10 -1.81 9.71
C PRO A 193 -9.85 -0.47 8.99
N ALA A 194 -9.77 -0.51 7.68
CA ALA A 194 -9.69 0.69 6.84
C ALA A 194 -10.83 0.71 5.83
N PHE A 195 -11.51 1.84 5.68
CA PHE A 195 -12.40 2.04 4.54
C PHE A 195 -11.58 2.15 3.26
N VAL A 196 -11.99 1.39 2.25
CA VAL A 196 -11.34 1.38 0.95
C VAL A 196 -12.36 1.54 -0.16
N ALA A 197 -11.97 2.25 -1.21
CA ALA A 197 -12.68 2.31 -2.48
C ALA A 197 -11.99 1.35 -3.47
N LEU A 198 -12.75 0.45 -4.05
CA LEU A 198 -12.34 -0.44 -5.13
C LEU A 198 -12.74 0.22 -6.45
N GLU A 199 -11.75 0.67 -7.20
CA GLU A 199 -11.92 1.27 -8.52
C GLU A 199 -11.60 0.24 -9.61
N PRO A 200 -12.51 -0.02 -10.57
CA PRO A 200 -12.25 -0.96 -11.66
C PRO A 200 -11.22 -0.36 -12.61
N GLN A 201 -10.07 -1.03 -12.75
CA GLN A 201 -9.00 -0.64 -13.66
C GLN A 201 -8.99 -1.54 -14.90
N GLU A 202 -8.97 -0.92 -16.08
CA GLU A 202 -8.82 -1.61 -17.36
C GLU A 202 -7.36 -1.98 -17.65
N GLU A 203 -7.20 -3.01 -18.46
CA GLU A 203 -5.90 -3.36 -18.99
C GLU A 203 -5.47 -2.33 -20.04
N LEU A 204 -4.23 -1.83 -19.90
CA LEU A 204 -3.57 -1.03 -20.91
C LEU A 204 -2.30 -1.74 -21.36
N VAL A 205 -2.24 -2.09 -22.64
CA VAL A 205 -1.07 -2.70 -23.29
C VAL A 205 -0.57 -1.74 -24.35
N GLU A 206 0.68 -1.32 -24.23
CA GLU A 206 1.37 -0.51 -25.24
C GLU A 206 2.64 -1.24 -25.66
N GLU A 207 2.95 -1.22 -26.96
CA GLU A 207 4.16 -1.84 -27.52
C GLU A 207 4.38 -3.31 -27.11
N GLY A 208 3.30 -4.08 -26.90
CA GLY A 208 3.38 -5.48 -26.45
C GLY A 208 3.64 -5.67 -24.95
N ALA A 209 3.81 -4.58 -24.20
CA ALA A 209 4.00 -4.58 -22.75
C ALA A 209 2.74 -4.12 -22.01
N GLN A 210 2.30 -4.92 -21.03
CA GLN A 210 1.21 -4.52 -20.13
C GLN A 210 1.69 -3.39 -19.21
N ILE A 211 1.16 -2.18 -19.39
CA ILE A 211 1.43 -1.00 -18.56
C ILE A 211 0.50 -1.00 -17.34
N ARG A 212 -0.81 -1.18 -17.55
CA ARG A 212 -1.78 -1.25 -16.47
C ARG A 212 -2.42 -2.64 -16.43
N PRO A 213 -2.35 -3.37 -15.30
CA PRO A 213 -3.00 -4.65 -15.18
C PRO A 213 -4.52 -4.50 -14.97
N PRO A 214 -5.36 -5.43 -15.46
CA PRO A 214 -6.79 -5.41 -15.21
C PRO A 214 -7.11 -5.94 -13.80
N GLY A 215 -7.98 -5.25 -13.07
CA GLY A 215 -8.36 -5.61 -11.71
C GLY A 215 -9.00 -4.46 -10.95
N PHE A 216 -8.92 -4.47 -9.61
CA PHE A 216 -9.36 -3.33 -8.80
C PHE A 216 -8.18 -2.63 -8.15
N VAL A 217 -8.14 -1.31 -8.28
CA VAL A 217 -7.27 -0.46 -7.47
C VAL A 217 -7.97 -0.21 -6.13
N VAL A 218 -7.26 -0.53 -5.05
CA VAL A 218 -7.73 -0.38 -3.68
C VAL A 218 -7.20 0.95 -3.15
N VAL A 219 -8.04 1.97 -3.19
CA VAL A 219 -7.72 3.31 -2.67
C VAL A 219 -8.18 3.38 -1.22
N THR A 220 -7.27 3.67 -0.29
CA THR A 220 -7.65 3.84 1.12
C THR A 220 -8.28 5.22 1.33
N LEU A 221 -9.44 5.24 1.96
CA LEU A 221 -10.19 6.45 2.24
C LEU A 221 -9.78 7.03 3.61
N PRO A 222 -9.72 8.37 3.75
CA PRO A 222 -9.44 9.03 5.01
C PRO A 222 -10.62 8.85 5.98
N TYR A 223 -10.29 8.67 7.26
CA TYR A 223 -11.23 8.87 8.34
C TYR A 223 -11.42 10.38 8.61
N ALA A 224 -12.40 10.73 9.43
CA ALA A 224 -12.64 12.12 9.82
C ALA A 224 -11.39 12.75 10.44
N ASP A 225 -10.65 11.98 11.25
CA ASP A 225 -9.43 12.44 11.94
C ASP A 225 -8.26 12.74 10.98
N ASP A 226 -8.27 12.17 9.77
CA ASP A 226 -7.25 12.41 8.74
C ASP A 226 -7.49 13.74 7.99
N ILE A 227 -8.72 14.28 8.04
CA ILE A 227 -9.10 15.51 7.36
C ILE A 227 -8.72 16.69 8.26
N ARG A 228 -7.91 17.61 7.72
CA ARG A 228 -7.46 18.81 8.44
C ARG A 228 -8.20 20.04 7.91
N ASP A 229 -8.79 20.81 8.81
CA ASP A 229 -9.35 22.11 8.48
C ASP A 229 -8.21 23.11 8.20
N ILE A 230 -8.34 23.84 7.09
CA ILE A 230 -7.35 24.84 6.66
C ILE A 230 -8.00 26.20 6.74
N GLU A 231 -7.43 27.10 7.54
CA GLU A 231 -7.82 28.50 7.56
C GLU A 231 -7.23 29.21 6.34
N LEU A 232 -8.10 29.62 5.40
CA LEU A 232 -7.67 30.37 4.23
C LEU A 232 -7.56 31.86 4.58
N PRO A 233 -6.45 32.53 4.22
CA PRO A 233 -6.33 33.97 4.43
C PRO A 233 -7.37 34.71 3.56
N SER A 234 -8.12 35.63 4.19
CA SER A 234 -9.19 36.43 3.56
C SER A 234 -8.71 37.44 2.50
N ALA A 235 -7.43 37.38 2.10
CA ALA A 235 -6.87 38.28 1.09
C ALA A 235 -7.40 37.88 -0.30
N ALA A 236 -8.60 38.34 -0.61
CA ALA A 236 -9.13 38.32 -1.96
C ALA A 236 -8.19 39.18 -2.84
N ALA A 237 -7.31 38.52 -3.59
CA ALA A 237 -6.60 39.16 -4.67
C ALA A 237 -7.63 39.83 -5.60
N ASP A 238 -7.32 41.04 -6.06
CA ASP A 238 -8.20 41.78 -6.97
C ASP A 238 -8.59 40.87 -8.16
N PRO A 239 -9.88 40.53 -8.33
CA PRO A 239 -10.34 39.60 -9.35
C PRO A 239 -9.97 40.03 -10.77
N GLU A 240 -9.84 41.34 -11.02
CA GLU A 240 -9.46 41.87 -12.33
C GLU A 240 -7.97 41.70 -12.63
N ALA A 241 -7.12 41.95 -11.63
CA ALA A 241 -5.68 41.75 -11.74
C ALA A 241 -5.34 40.27 -11.99
N VAL A 242 -6.06 39.35 -11.33
CA VAL A 242 -5.90 37.91 -11.56
C VAL A 242 -6.27 37.56 -13.00
N LYS A 243 -7.43 38.02 -13.51
CA LYS A 243 -7.87 37.76 -14.89
C LYS A 243 -6.86 38.27 -15.93
N ALA A 244 -6.24 39.43 -15.71
CA ALA A 244 -5.20 39.96 -16.59
C ALA A 244 -3.89 39.13 -16.58
N ALA A 245 -3.58 38.45 -15.46
CA ALA A 245 -2.40 37.62 -15.31
C ALA A 245 -2.55 36.19 -15.87
N VAL A 246 -3.77 35.63 -15.87
CA VAL A 246 -4.07 34.29 -16.42
C VAL A 246 -3.47 34.02 -17.81
N PRO A 247 -3.60 34.90 -18.84
CA PRO A 247 -3.06 34.60 -20.17
C PRO A 247 -1.52 34.53 -20.17
N LYS A 248 -0.85 35.36 -19.36
CA LYS A 248 0.61 35.31 -19.22
C LYS A 248 1.05 34.00 -18.55
N ALA A 249 0.33 33.59 -17.50
CA ALA A 249 0.56 32.31 -16.84
C ALA A 249 0.34 31.12 -17.78
N LYS A 250 -0.72 31.13 -18.60
CA LYS A 250 -0.98 30.10 -19.61
C LYS A 250 0.17 29.97 -20.60
N LYS A 251 0.72 31.09 -21.08
CA LYS A 251 1.88 31.10 -21.99
C LYS A 251 3.15 30.54 -21.33
N LEU A 252 3.31 30.75 -20.02
CA LEU A 252 4.42 30.19 -19.25
C LEU A 252 4.25 28.68 -19.07
N ILE A 253 3.05 28.22 -18.70
CA ILE A 253 2.73 26.80 -18.57
C ILE A 253 2.99 26.10 -19.91
N SER A 254 2.45 26.60 -21.02
CA SER A 254 2.64 25.98 -22.34
C SER A 254 4.10 25.88 -22.79
N ARG A 255 5.00 26.73 -22.27
CA ARG A 255 6.44 26.69 -22.57
C ARG A 255 7.21 25.72 -21.68
N LEU A 256 6.70 25.40 -20.49
CA LEU A 256 7.36 24.57 -19.48
C LEU A 256 6.69 23.20 -19.32
N THR A 257 5.58 22.93 -20.02
CA THR A 257 4.98 21.59 -20.05
C THR A 257 5.96 20.61 -20.70
N VAL A 258 6.28 19.55 -19.97
CA VAL A 258 7.08 18.41 -20.42
C VAL A 258 6.20 17.16 -20.31
N ASP A 259 6.40 16.20 -21.21
CA ASP A 259 5.75 14.90 -21.14
C ASP A 259 6.26 14.14 -19.91
N PHE A 260 5.40 14.00 -18.91
CA PHE A 260 5.74 13.39 -17.63
C PHE A 260 5.55 11.87 -17.70
N ASP A 261 6.60 11.13 -17.35
CA ASP A 261 6.55 9.70 -17.07
C ASP A 261 7.22 9.41 -15.72
N CYS A 262 6.62 8.52 -14.94
CA CYS A 262 7.08 8.17 -13.60
C CYS A 262 8.46 7.49 -13.62
N ASP A 263 8.77 6.74 -14.70
CA ASP A 263 10.00 5.97 -14.82
C ASP A 263 11.23 6.84 -15.17
N GLN A 264 11.03 8.11 -15.55
CA GLN A 264 12.11 9.03 -15.94
C GLN A 264 12.88 9.59 -14.73
N PHE A 265 12.34 9.45 -13.52
CA PHE A 265 12.91 10.07 -12.33
C PHE A 265 13.42 9.01 -11.35
N GLU A 266 14.73 8.98 -11.13
CA GLU A 266 15.36 8.13 -10.12
C GLU A 266 15.52 8.87 -8.78
N ASP A 267 15.50 8.13 -7.68
CA ASP A 267 15.75 8.70 -6.35
C ASP A 267 17.25 9.06 -6.22
N PRO A 268 17.61 10.35 -6.13
CA PRO A 268 19.01 10.78 -6.09
C PRO A 268 19.72 10.35 -4.81
N VAL A 269 19.00 10.06 -3.72
CA VAL A 269 19.59 9.59 -2.46
C VAL A 269 19.98 8.13 -2.60
N LEU A 270 19.18 7.32 -3.29
CA LEU A 270 19.50 5.92 -3.54
C LEU A 270 20.62 5.76 -4.57
N GLN A 271 20.66 6.60 -5.61
CA GLN A 271 21.73 6.56 -6.61
C GLN A 271 23.11 6.96 -6.06
N ARG A 272 23.15 7.73 -4.97
CA ARG A 272 24.41 8.11 -4.30
C ARG A 272 24.90 7.10 -3.27
N HIS A 273 24.05 6.16 -2.87
CA HIS A 273 24.30 5.25 -1.75
C HIS A 273 25.08 4.02 -2.18
#